data_AF-A0A537MAL3-F1
#
_entry.id   AF-A0A537MAL3-F1
#
_cell.length_a   1.000
_cell.length_b   1.000
_cell.length_c   1.000
_cell.angle_alpha   90.00
_cell.angle_beta   90.00
_cell.angle_gamma   90.00
#
_symmetry.space_group_name_H-M   'P 1'
#
loop_
_entity.id
_entity.type
_entity.pdbx_description
1 polymer ?
#
loop_
_entity_poly.entity_id
_entity_poly.type
_entity_poly.pdbx_seq_one_letter_code
_entity_poly.pdbx_strand_id
1 'polypeptide(L)' 'MASQTSRAKPKAVPLAEFVADIDRRRAETGITELPRNSGKRRTASKRALLKAIEDAGGKW' A
#
# COMPACT_ATOMS: atom_id res chain seq x y z
N MET A 1 17.65 4.06 21.36
CA MET A 1 16.46 3.31 20.90
C MET A 1 16.92 2.24 19.93
N ALA A 2 16.99 0.97 20.37
CA ALA A 2 17.37 -0.15 19.51
C ALA A 2 16.13 -0.69 18.79
N SER A 3 16.14 -0.74 17.45
CA SER A 3 15.08 -1.36 16.67
C SER A 3 15.26 -2.88 16.73
N GLN A 4 14.26 -3.61 17.23
CA GLN A 4 14.22 -5.07 17.14
C GLN A 4 14.08 -5.45 15.66
N THR A 5 15.11 -6.11 15.12
CA THR A 5 15.04 -6.74 13.80
C THR A 5 14.54 -8.17 13.99
N SER A 6 13.31 -8.46 13.56
CA SER A 6 12.80 -9.83 13.58
C SER A 6 13.60 -10.67 12.59
N ARG A 7 14.37 -11.64 13.11
CA ARG A 7 15.25 -12.53 12.34
C ARG A 7 14.51 -13.70 11.68
N ALA A 8 13.20 -13.57 11.48
CA ALA A 8 12.40 -14.59 10.82
C ALA A 8 12.29 -14.25 9.34
N LYS A 9 12.77 -15.15 8.46
CA LYS A 9 12.47 -15.03 7.03
C LYS A 9 10.98 -15.30 6.85
N PRO A 10 10.16 -14.31 6.45
CA PRO A 10 8.76 -14.57 6.17
C PRO A 10 8.68 -15.60 5.04
N LYS A 11 7.75 -16.56 5.15
CA LYS A 11 7.47 -17.48 4.04
C LYS A 11 6.99 -16.64 2.85
N ALA A 12 7.58 -16.87 1.68
CA ALA A 12 7.09 -16.25 0.46
C ALA A 12 5.68 -16.80 0.16
N VAL A 13 4.74 -15.90 -0.08
CA VAL A 13 3.37 -16.25 -0.47
C VAL A 13 3.26 -16.06 -1.98
N PRO A 14 2.80 -17.06 -2.74
CA PRO A 14 2.48 -16.90 -4.16
C PRO A 14 1.49 -15.75 -4.38
N LEU A 15 1.65 -15.01 -5.47
CA LEU A 15 0.80 -13.84 -5.75
C LEU A 15 -0.70 -14.19 -5.77
N ALA A 16 -1.05 -15.35 -6.33
CA ALA A 16 -2.44 -15.82 -6.39
C ALA A 16 -3.05 -16.04 -5.00
N GLU A 17 -2.30 -16.67 -4.09
CA GLU A 17 -2.76 -16.89 -2.70
C GLU A 17 -2.90 -15.59 -1.94
N PHE A 18 -1.98 -14.65 -2.17
CA PHE A 18 -2.05 -13.32 -1.57
C PHE A 18 -3.28 -12.54 -2.03
N VAL A 19 -3.61 -12.58 -3.32
CA VAL A 19 -4.81 -11.93 -3.87
C VAL A 19 -6.08 -12.53 -3.26
N ALA A 20 -6.18 -13.85 -3.20
CA ALA A 20 -7.32 -14.53 -2.58
C ALA A 20 -7.52 -14.13 -1.12
N ASP A 21 -6.42 -13.99 -0.35
CA ASP A 21 -6.51 -13.57 1.06
C ASP A 21 -6.96 -12.10 1.20
N ILE A 22 -6.54 -11.20 0.30
CA ILE A 22 -7.03 -9.82 0.28
C ILE A 22 -8.53 -9.78 0.02
N ASP A 23 -9.02 -10.52 -0.97
CA ASP A 23 -10.44 -10.51 -1.34
C ASP A 23 -11.31 -11.10 -0.23
N ARG A 24 -10.85 -12.18 0.41
CA ARG A 24 -11.48 -12.74 1.62
C ARG A 24 -11.60 -11.68 2.72
N ARG A 25 -10.51 -10.98 3.05
CA ARG A 25 -10.50 -9.95 4.11
C ARG A 25 -11.40 -8.77 3.77
N ARG A 26 -11.46 -8.34 2.50
CA ARG A 26 -12.39 -7.28 2.05
C ARG A 26 -13.84 -7.70 2.24
N ALA A 27 -14.19 -8.94 1.91
CA ALA A 27 -15.52 -9.48 2.13
C ALA A 27 -15.87 -9.58 3.63
N GLU A 28 -14.94 -10.05 4.46
CA GLU A 28 -15.13 -10.16 5.92
C GLU A 28 -15.30 -8.80 6.62
N THR A 29 -14.57 -7.78 6.16
CA THR A 29 -14.58 -6.45 6.82
C THR A 29 -15.59 -5.47 6.21
N GLY A 30 -16.10 -5.74 5.01
CA GLY A 30 -16.91 -4.79 4.24
C GLY A 30 -16.15 -3.56 3.76
N ILE A 31 -14.83 -3.48 3.99
CA ILE A 31 -13.99 -2.37 3.58
C ILE A 31 -13.56 -2.58 2.13
N THR A 32 -14.30 -1.96 1.22
CA THR A 32 -13.97 -1.95 -0.21
C THR A 32 -12.98 -0.85 -0.57
N GLU A 33 -13.08 0.31 0.10
CA GLU A 33 -12.15 1.42 -0.04
C GLU A 33 -11.22 1.54 1.17
N LEU A 34 -9.94 1.21 0.97
CA LEU A 34 -8.91 1.44 1.98
C LEU A 34 -8.61 2.94 2.06
N PRO A 35 -8.63 3.55 3.27
CA PRO A 35 -8.25 4.94 3.42
C PRO A 35 -6.80 5.13 2.96
N ARG A 36 -6.62 5.91 1.89
CA ARG A 36 -5.31 6.23 1.36
C ARG A 36 -4.66 7.23 2.30
N ASN A 37 -3.43 6.95 2.72
CA ASN A 37 -2.67 7.87 3.57
C ASN A 37 -2.49 9.21 2.86
N SER A 38 -3.22 10.24 3.30
CA SER A 38 -3.19 11.60 2.74
C SER A 38 -1.97 12.42 3.18
N GLY A 39 -0.90 11.74 3.60
CA GLY A 39 0.28 12.31 4.23
C GLY A 39 0.74 13.62 3.57
N LYS A 40 0.66 14.71 4.35
CA LYS A 40 0.91 16.09 3.88
C LYS A 40 2.39 16.46 3.79
N ARG A 41 3.26 15.70 4.47
CA ARG A 41 4.72 15.88 4.42
C ARG A 41 5.29 15.21 3.17
N ARG A 42 5.13 15.88 2.02
CA ARG A 42 5.66 15.41 0.73
C ARG A 42 6.94 16.18 0.37
N THR A 43 7.98 15.45 -0.04
CA THR A 43 9.17 16.05 -0.65
C THR A 43 8.83 16.69 -2.00
N ALA A 44 9.72 17.53 -2.53
CA ALA A 44 9.55 18.10 -3.88
C ALA A 44 9.44 17.01 -4.96
N SER A 45 10.32 16.00 -4.90
CA SER A 45 10.28 14.85 -5.82
C SER A 45 8.96 14.09 -5.77
N LYS A 46 8.40 13.86 -4.56
CA LYS A 46 7.11 13.19 -4.42
C LYS A 46 5.97 14.03 -4.99
N ARG A 47 5.98 15.36 -4.83
CA ARG A 47 4.95 16.22 -5.45
C ARG A 47 5.01 16.18 -6.97
N ALA A 48 6.21 16.22 -7.56
CA ALA A 48 6.40 16.13 -9.00
C ALA A 48 5.86 14.80 -9.57
N LEU A 49 6.16 13.68 -8.92
CA LEU A 49 5.64 12.37 -9.31
C LEU A 49 4.11 12.32 -9.28
N LEU A 50 3.51 12.84 -8.21
CA LEU A 50 2.04 12.81 -8.06
C LEU A 50 1.34 13.68 -9.10
N LYS A 51 1.93 14.84 -9.44
CA LYS A 51 1.44 15.67 -10.54
C LYS A 51 1.53 14.96 -11.88
N ALA A 52 2.63 14.27 -12.17
CA ALA A 52 2.75 13.50 -13.42
C ALA A 52 1.72 12.37 -13.53
N ILE A 53 1.39 11.71 -12.41
CA ILE A 53 0.34 10.70 -12.35
C ILE A 53 -1.04 11.32 -12.63
N GLU A 54 -1.33 12.48 -12.04
CA GLU A 54 -2.58 13.22 -12.25
C GLU A 54 -2.71 13.70 -13.71
N ASP A 55 -1.64 14.28 -14.28
CA ASP A 55 -1.60 14.74 -15.67
C ASP A 55 -1.79 13.55 -16.65
N ALA A 56 -1.41 12.33 -16.25
CA ALA A 56 -1.66 11.08 -16.99
C ALA A 56 -3.07 10.48 -16.76
N GLY A 57 -3.94 11.15 -16.00
CA GLY A 57 -5.30 10.68 -15.69
C GLY A 57 -5.40 9.68 -14.54
N GLY A 58 -4.29 9.41 -13.83
CA GLY A 58 -4.27 8.55 -12.66
C GLY A 58 -4.71 9.24 -11.38
N LYS A 59 -5.26 8.49 -10.43
CA LYS A 59 -5.59 8.98 -9.08
C LYS A 59 -4.68 8.36 -8.04
N TRP A 60 -3.94 9.20 -7.31
CA TRP A 60 -3.02 8.78 -6.24
C TRP A 60 -3.51 9.08 -4.83
#